data_AF-A0A7Y2F2I0-F1
#
_entry.id   AF-A0A7Y2F2I0-F1
#
_cell.length_a   1.000
_cell.length_b   1.000
_cell.length_c   1.000
_cell.angle_alpha   90.00
_cell.angle_beta   90.00
_cell.angle_gamma   90.00
#
_symmetry.space_group_name_H-M   'P 1'
#
loop_
_entity.id
_entity.type
_entity.pdbx_description
1 polymer ?
#
loop_
_entity_poly.entity_id
_entity_poly.type
_entity_poly.pdbx_seq_one_letter_code
_entity_poly.pdbx_strand_id
1 'polypeptide(L)'
;MNPLPDEHAEILDHQFDFVEFRKLFKSAGADNARFTSILRANATFPYILPQVSLPSNPPIQLMDAGIRDNFGFTVSFRYIAAMREWIEKNTSGVVILQVRDKRKDIEGKGDSQRMLSRLTSPLGNVYGNFIKSQDFVHDELYTSTRRWLQVPLDHVMVQMEQPGEANVSMSWHLTALEKKRIEESVFSKENSIAIERLVKLLNESDKVEDITQKTDG
;
A
#
# COMPACT_ATOMS: atom_id res chain seq x y z
N MET A 1 -16.44 21.49 4.60
CA MET A 1 -15.66 21.60 3.36
C MET A 1 -16.59 22.17 2.31
N ASN A 2 -16.12 23.15 1.54
CA ASN A 2 -16.90 23.80 0.48
C ASN A 2 -16.63 23.11 -0.87
N PRO A 3 -17.51 23.24 -1.87
CA PRO A 3 -17.24 22.71 -3.20
C PRO A 3 -16.06 23.40 -3.89
N LEU A 4 -15.34 22.69 -4.77
CA LEU A 4 -14.28 23.28 -5.61
C LEU A 4 -14.88 24.30 -6.60
N PRO A 5 -14.20 25.44 -6.86
CA PRO A 5 -14.58 26.38 -7.92
C PRO A 5 -14.44 25.76 -9.32
N ASP A 6 -15.27 26.20 -10.28
CA ASP A 6 -15.34 25.68 -11.66
C ASP A 6 -14.03 25.85 -12.46
N GLU A 7 -13.13 26.74 -12.04
CA GLU A 7 -11.86 27.06 -12.72
C GLU A 7 -10.83 25.91 -12.72
N HIS A 8 -11.10 24.80 -12.03
CA HIS A 8 -10.25 23.60 -12.04
C HIS A 8 -10.66 22.54 -13.07
N ALA A 9 -11.64 22.84 -13.94
CA ALA A 9 -12.08 21.94 -15.02
C ALA A 9 -10.98 21.58 -16.03
N GLU A 10 -9.90 22.37 -16.15
CA GLU A 10 -8.75 22.02 -17.00
C GLU A 10 -7.97 20.78 -16.49
N ILE A 11 -8.13 20.38 -15.23
CA ILE A 11 -7.54 19.14 -14.68
C ILE A 11 -8.25 17.90 -15.26
N LEU A 12 -9.38 18.04 -15.95
CA LEU A 12 -10.20 16.92 -16.44
C LEU A 12 -9.91 16.51 -17.88
N ASP A 13 -9.09 17.26 -18.62
CA ASP A 13 -8.72 16.89 -19.99
C ASP A 13 -7.59 15.83 -20.03
N HIS A 14 -6.95 15.56 -18.89
CA HIS A 14 -5.92 14.55 -18.72
C HIS A 14 -6.27 13.62 -17.56
N GLN A 15 -6.03 12.31 -17.72
CA GLN A 15 -6.21 11.34 -16.63
C GLN A 15 -5.04 11.45 -15.65
N PHE A 16 -5.27 12.06 -14.50
CA PHE A 16 -4.30 12.12 -13.41
C PHE A 16 -4.51 10.99 -12.39
N ASP A 17 -3.41 10.40 -11.92
CA ASP A 17 -3.40 9.43 -10.83
C ASP A 17 -2.67 9.96 -9.59
N PHE A 18 -2.96 9.39 -8.42
CA PHE A 18 -2.39 9.78 -7.12
C PHE A 18 -2.47 11.30 -6.84
N VAL A 19 -3.64 11.90 -7.10
CA VAL A 19 -3.89 13.32 -6.81
C VAL A 19 -3.96 13.53 -5.29
N GLU A 20 -3.14 14.45 -4.79
CA GLU A 20 -3.10 14.78 -3.37
C GLU A 20 -4.34 15.56 -2.93
N PHE A 21 -5.14 14.96 -2.04
CA PHE A 21 -6.38 15.54 -1.53
C PHE A 21 -6.21 16.98 -1.00
N ARG A 22 -5.18 17.23 -0.20
CA ARG A 22 -4.94 18.56 0.39
C ARG A 22 -4.58 19.61 -0.66
N LYS A 23 -3.89 19.22 -1.73
CA LYS A 23 -3.58 20.11 -2.85
C LYS A 23 -4.84 20.42 -3.65
N LEU A 24 -5.62 19.38 -3.97
CA LEU A 24 -6.86 19.51 -4.72
C LEU A 24 -7.88 20.40 -3.98
N PHE A 25 -8.05 20.22 -2.66
CA PHE A 25 -9.01 20.97 -1.84
C PHE A 25 -8.40 22.13 -1.04
N LYS A 26 -7.25 22.67 -1.50
CA LYS A 26 -6.53 23.73 -0.78
C LYS A 26 -7.40 24.96 -0.50
N SER A 27 -8.19 25.39 -1.49
CA SER A 27 -9.11 26.54 -1.40
C SER A 27 -10.45 26.20 -0.72
N ALA A 28 -10.77 24.91 -0.56
CA ALA A 28 -12.04 24.41 -0.03
C ALA A 28 -11.98 24.00 1.46
N GLY A 29 -10.82 24.22 2.10
CA GLY A 29 -10.57 23.84 3.49
C GLY A 29 -10.37 22.34 3.66
N ALA A 30 -9.44 21.76 2.90
CA ALA A 30 -9.02 20.35 2.98
C ALA A 30 -8.93 19.82 4.41
N ASP A 31 -8.30 20.60 5.29
CA ASP A 31 -7.99 20.22 6.67
C ASP A 31 -9.22 20.24 7.61
N ASN A 32 -10.36 20.75 7.13
CA ASN A 32 -11.63 20.69 7.85
C ASN A 32 -12.36 19.35 7.65
N ALA A 33 -11.85 18.47 6.78
CA ALA A 33 -12.42 17.14 6.60
C ALA A 33 -12.19 16.29 7.86
N ARG A 34 -13.24 15.60 8.33
CA ARG A 34 -13.09 14.63 9.41
C ARG A 34 -12.21 13.47 8.92
N PHE A 35 -11.19 13.13 9.69
CA PHE A 35 -10.31 12.00 9.38
C PHE A 35 -11.08 10.69 9.15
N THR A 36 -12.11 10.43 9.95
CA THR A 36 -12.99 9.25 9.79
C THR A 36 -13.78 9.25 8.48
N SER A 37 -14.17 10.43 7.96
CA SER A 37 -14.81 10.54 6.65
C SER A 37 -13.83 10.19 5.52
N ILE A 38 -12.57 10.60 5.64
CA ILE A 38 -11.52 10.24 4.68
C ILE A 38 -11.22 8.73 4.73
N LEU A 39 -11.09 8.15 5.94
CA LEU A 39 -10.90 6.71 6.12
C LEU A 39 -12.05 5.90 5.51
N ARG A 40 -13.30 6.30 5.76
CA ARG A 40 -14.45 5.64 5.13
C ARG A 40 -14.36 5.78 3.61
N ALA A 41 -14.13 6.99 3.10
CA ALA A 41 -14.05 7.23 1.66
C ALA A 41 -13.00 6.34 0.99
N ASN A 42 -11.84 6.16 1.63
CA ASN A 42 -10.75 5.29 1.19
C ASN A 42 -11.15 3.80 1.11
N ALA A 43 -12.04 3.35 2.00
CA ALA A 43 -12.54 1.97 2.07
C ALA A 43 -13.88 1.77 1.33
N THR A 44 -14.17 2.55 0.28
CA THR A 44 -15.45 2.47 -0.47
C THR A 44 -15.44 1.26 -1.41
N PHE A 45 -15.49 0.07 -0.84
CA PHE A 45 -15.53 -1.18 -1.59
C PHE A 45 -16.82 -1.29 -2.42
N PRO A 46 -16.72 -1.44 -3.76
CA PRO A 46 -17.89 -1.56 -4.62
C PRO A 46 -18.84 -2.67 -4.16
N TYR A 47 -20.14 -2.48 -4.35
CA TYR A 47 -21.23 -3.41 -3.99
C TYR A 47 -21.50 -3.62 -2.50
N ILE A 48 -20.53 -3.39 -1.61
CA ILE A 48 -20.73 -3.52 -0.16
C ILE A 48 -21.09 -2.18 0.48
N LEU A 49 -20.42 -1.12 0.05
CA LEU A 49 -20.57 0.21 0.62
C LEU A 49 -21.17 1.19 -0.39
N PRO A 50 -22.02 2.13 0.07
CA PRO A 50 -22.48 3.24 -0.74
C PRO A 50 -21.31 4.03 -1.35
N GLN A 51 -21.46 4.35 -2.64
CA GLN A 51 -20.58 5.21 -3.42
C GLN A 51 -20.38 6.55 -2.71
N VAL A 52 -19.14 7.01 -2.63
CA VAL A 52 -18.78 8.32 -2.07
C VAL A 52 -18.40 9.26 -3.20
N SER A 53 -18.80 10.52 -3.08
CA SER A 53 -18.36 11.58 -3.98
C SER A 53 -17.73 12.71 -3.17
N LEU A 54 -16.66 13.28 -3.70
CA LEU A 54 -16.06 14.50 -3.14
C LEU A 54 -16.89 15.72 -3.53
N PRO A 55 -16.89 16.79 -2.70
CA PRO A 55 -17.62 18.01 -2.98
C PRO A 55 -16.88 18.81 -4.07
N SER A 56 -17.04 18.44 -5.33
CA SER A 56 -16.44 19.13 -6.49
C SER A 56 -17.48 19.30 -7.60
N ASN A 57 -17.21 20.22 -8.54
CA ASN A 57 -17.99 20.34 -9.77
C ASN A 57 -17.06 20.17 -10.98
N PRO A 58 -17.22 19.12 -11.81
CA PRO A 58 -18.12 17.97 -11.64
C PRO A 58 -17.77 17.12 -10.40
N PRO A 59 -18.72 16.31 -9.88
CA PRO A 59 -18.49 15.47 -8.71
C PRO A 59 -17.46 14.38 -9.01
N ILE A 60 -16.40 14.33 -8.20
CA ILE A 60 -15.39 13.27 -8.26
C ILE A 60 -15.90 12.08 -7.45
N GLN A 61 -16.12 10.95 -8.13
CA GLN A 61 -16.55 9.70 -7.50
C GLN A 61 -15.33 8.90 -7.01
N LEU A 62 -15.39 8.41 -5.77
CA LEU A 62 -14.31 7.66 -5.13
C LEU A 62 -14.58 6.16 -5.11
N MET A 63 -13.55 5.37 -5.35
CA MET A 63 -13.58 3.92 -5.15
C MET A 63 -12.58 3.51 -4.07
N ASP A 64 -12.68 2.27 -3.63
CA ASP A 64 -11.72 1.65 -2.72
C ASP A 64 -10.27 1.79 -3.22
N ALA A 65 -9.38 2.28 -2.36
CA ALA A 65 -7.98 2.48 -2.72
C ALA A 65 -7.26 1.15 -3.05
N GLY A 66 -7.76 0.03 -2.54
CA GLY A 66 -7.26 -1.32 -2.81
C GLY A 66 -7.33 -1.73 -4.27
N ILE A 67 -8.22 -1.12 -5.06
CA ILE A 67 -8.30 -1.35 -6.50
C ILE A 67 -7.05 -0.84 -7.22
N ARG A 68 -6.44 0.25 -6.71
CA ARG A 68 -5.29 0.92 -7.36
C ARG A 68 -3.96 0.62 -6.69
N ASP A 69 -3.87 0.70 -5.36
CA ASP A 69 -2.63 0.56 -4.60
C ASP A 69 -2.89 -0.08 -3.23
N ASN A 70 -3.18 -1.39 -3.25
CA ASN A 70 -3.68 -2.13 -2.08
C ASN A 70 -2.76 -2.15 -0.87
N PHE A 71 -1.47 -1.96 -1.07
CA PHE A 71 -0.48 -1.98 0.00
C PHE A 71 0.20 -0.62 0.20
N GLY A 72 -0.30 0.44 -0.45
CA GLY A 72 0.33 1.76 -0.44
C GLY A 72 1.77 1.75 -0.99
N PHE A 73 2.11 0.76 -1.81
CA PHE A 73 3.47 0.56 -2.27
C PHE A 73 3.79 1.59 -3.35
N THR A 74 2.86 1.81 -4.28
CA THR A 74 3.04 2.80 -5.35
C THR A 74 3.18 4.21 -4.78
N VAL A 75 2.33 4.60 -3.83
CA VAL A 75 2.44 5.93 -3.17
C VAL A 75 3.76 6.07 -2.41
N SER A 76 4.26 4.99 -1.79
CA SER A 76 5.56 4.99 -1.08
C SER A 76 6.72 5.26 -2.05
N PHE A 77 6.75 4.61 -3.22
CA PHE A 77 7.80 4.88 -4.22
C PHE A 77 7.72 6.28 -4.82
N ARG A 78 6.51 6.80 -5.04
CA ARG A 78 6.34 8.19 -5.48
C ARG A 78 6.84 9.17 -4.43
N TYR A 79 6.63 8.88 -3.15
CA TYR A 79 7.18 9.67 -2.06
C TYR A 79 8.72 9.61 -2.03
N ILE A 80 9.31 8.42 -2.16
CA ILE A 80 10.78 8.26 -2.24
C ILE A 80 11.36 9.04 -3.43
N ALA A 81 10.69 8.99 -4.59
CA ALA A 81 11.10 9.76 -5.76
C ALA A 81 11.01 11.28 -5.55
N ALA A 82 9.91 11.77 -4.96
CA ALA A 82 9.71 13.18 -4.67
C ALA A 82 10.69 13.72 -3.60
N MET A 83 11.09 12.86 -2.66
CA MET A 83 11.99 13.19 -1.55
C MET A 83 13.43 12.74 -1.80
N ARG A 84 13.78 12.31 -3.02
CA ARG A 84 15.06 11.68 -3.35
C ARG A 84 16.26 12.43 -2.77
N GLU A 85 16.40 13.71 -3.14
CA GLU A 85 17.57 14.52 -2.75
C GLU A 85 17.68 14.64 -1.23
N TRP A 86 16.54 14.77 -0.55
CA TRP A 86 16.51 14.85 0.90
C TRP A 86 16.88 13.52 1.54
N ILE A 87 16.34 12.40 1.05
CA ILE A 87 16.65 11.06 1.53
C ILE A 87 18.14 10.78 1.36
N GLU A 88 18.68 10.99 0.15
CA GLU A 88 20.09 10.71 -0.17
C GLU A 88 21.07 11.54 0.67
N LYS A 89 20.65 12.75 1.10
CA LYS A 89 21.48 13.64 1.91
C LYS A 89 21.36 13.40 3.42
N ASN A 90 20.19 12.94 3.90
CA ASN A 90 19.85 12.99 5.32
C ASN A 90 19.54 11.63 5.94
N THR A 91 19.53 10.53 5.19
CA THR A 91 19.27 9.19 5.74
C THR A 91 20.36 8.20 5.36
N SER A 92 20.61 7.23 6.24
CA SER A 92 21.51 6.10 5.98
C SER A 92 20.93 5.08 4.99
N GLY A 93 19.65 5.19 4.65
CA GLY A 93 18.90 4.25 3.83
C GLY A 93 17.39 4.45 3.94
N VAL A 94 16.65 3.57 3.28
CA VAL A 94 15.19 3.47 3.32
C VAL A 94 14.81 2.02 3.56
N VAL A 95 13.94 1.77 4.55
CA VAL A 95 13.34 0.45 4.78
C VAL A 95 11.84 0.53 4.53
N ILE A 96 11.35 -0.24 3.56
CA ILE A 96 9.93 -0.43 3.29
C ILE A 96 9.45 -1.64 4.08
N LEU A 97 8.61 -1.41 5.08
CA LEU A 97 7.88 -2.46 5.78
C LEU A 97 6.52 -2.65 5.13
N GLN A 98 6.29 -3.82 4.52
CA GLN A 98 5.01 -4.19 3.94
C GLN A 98 4.32 -5.23 4.83
N VAL A 99 3.08 -4.94 5.23
CA VAL A 99 2.25 -5.87 6.00
C VAL A 99 1.13 -6.37 5.09
N ARG A 100 1.02 -7.69 4.91
CA ARG A 100 0.01 -8.32 4.05
C ARG A 100 -0.88 -9.27 4.84
N ASP A 101 -2.17 -9.25 4.53
CA ASP A 101 -3.16 -10.20 5.03
C ASP A 101 -3.04 -11.58 4.34
N LYS A 102 -2.41 -11.62 3.16
CA LYS A 102 -2.18 -12.83 2.36
C LYS A 102 -0.73 -12.91 1.88
N ARG A 103 -0.23 -14.13 1.74
CA ARG A 103 1.07 -14.37 1.09
C ARG A 103 1.04 -13.84 -0.35
N LYS A 104 2.15 -13.27 -0.80
CA LYS A 104 2.36 -12.98 -2.22
C LYS A 104 2.30 -14.30 -2.99
N ASP A 105 1.46 -14.38 -4.02
CA ASP A 105 1.24 -15.60 -4.78
C ASP A 105 2.45 -15.81 -5.72
N ILE A 106 3.45 -16.56 -5.26
CA ILE A 106 4.58 -17.00 -6.09
C ILE A 106 4.10 -18.28 -6.78
N GLU A 107 3.78 -18.20 -8.07
CA GLU A 107 3.13 -19.29 -8.80
C GLU A 107 3.87 -20.64 -8.68
N GLY A 108 3.11 -21.71 -8.46
CA GLY A 108 3.69 -23.06 -8.45
C GLY A 108 2.79 -24.22 -8.01
N LYS A 109 1.46 -24.16 -8.14
CA LYS A 109 0.63 -25.38 -8.10
C LYS A 109 -0.43 -25.33 -9.20
N GLY A 110 -0.14 -26.03 -10.28
CA GLY A 110 -1.09 -26.32 -11.34
C GLY A 110 -2.14 -27.26 -10.80
N ASP A 111 -3.31 -26.72 -10.45
CA ASP A 111 -4.46 -27.53 -10.09
C ASP A 111 -5.53 -27.37 -11.16
N SER A 112 -5.73 -28.44 -11.93
CA SER A 112 -6.61 -28.52 -13.09
C SER A 112 -8.07 -28.22 -12.73
N GLN A 113 -8.46 -28.43 -11.47
CA GLN A 113 -9.79 -28.07 -10.95
C GLN A 113 -10.01 -26.55 -10.88
N ARG A 114 -8.93 -25.76 -10.77
CA ARG A 114 -8.96 -24.29 -10.72
C ARG A 114 -9.20 -23.65 -12.09
N MET A 115 -9.01 -24.38 -13.21
CA MET A 115 -9.26 -23.85 -14.56
C MET A 115 -10.75 -23.86 -14.96
N LEU A 116 -11.52 -24.86 -14.53
CA LEU A 116 -12.96 -24.92 -14.84
C LEU A 116 -13.77 -23.95 -13.97
N SER A 117 -13.39 -23.73 -12.72
CA SER A 117 -14.01 -22.72 -11.84
C SER A 117 -13.69 -21.27 -12.25
N ARG A 118 -12.56 -21.06 -12.96
CA ARG A 118 -12.24 -19.77 -13.59
C ARG A 118 -13.20 -19.41 -14.74
N LEU A 119 -13.92 -20.34 -15.35
CA LEU A 119 -14.84 -20.00 -16.45
C LEU A 119 -16.21 -19.48 -15.96
N THR A 120 -16.57 -19.71 -14.69
CA THR A 120 -17.92 -19.43 -14.17
C THR A 120 -18.02 -18.25 -13.21
N SER A 121 -16.89 -17.64 -12.80
CA SER A 121 -16.86 -16.50 -11.87
C SER A 121 -16.11 -15.29 -12.46
N PRO A 122 -16.79 -14.41 -13.22
CA PRO A 122 -16.16 -13.25 -13.86
C PRO A 122 -15.48 -12.30 -12.87
N LEU A 123 -16.08 -12.06 -11.70
CA LEU A 123 -15.60 -11.05 -10.74
C LEU A 123 -14.40 -11.49 -9.90
N GLY A 124 -14.39 -12.73 -9.41
CA GLY A 124 -13.28 -13.25 -8.58
C GLY A 124 -11.96 -13.32 -9.35
N ASN A 125 -12.03 -13.65 -10.65
CA ASN A 125 -10.86 -13.65 -11.53
C ASN A 125 -10.32 -12.25 -11.78
N VAL A 126 -11.20 -11.27 -11.99
CA VAL A 126 -10.80 -9.88 -12.25
C VAL A 126 -10.08 -9.31 -11.03
N TYR A 127 -10.59 -9.51 -9.82
CA TYR A 127 -9.93 -9.05 -8.59
C TYR A 127 -8.59 -9.75 -8.31
N GLY A 128 -8.54 -11.08 -8.45
CA GLY A 128 -7.28 -11.83 -8.32
C GLY A 128 -6.22 -11.38 -9.33
N ASN A 129 -6.63 -11.10 -10.56
CA ASN A 129 -5.74 -10.58 -11.60
C ASN A 129 -5.28 -9.14 -11.31
N PHE A 130 -6.13 -8.30 -10.71
CA PHE A 130 -5.73 -6.95 -10.28
C PHE A 130 -4.62 -6.99 -9.22
N ILE A 131 -4.76 -7.83 -8.19
CA ILE A 131 -3.72 -7.97 -7.16
C ILE A 131 -2.40 -8.45 -7.76
N LYS A 132 -2.44 -9.45 -8.66
CA LYS A 132 -1.25 -9.91 -9.38
C LYS A 132 -0.62 -8.82 -10.24
N SER A 133 -1.43 -8.05 -10.96
CA SER A 133 -0.96 -6.92 -11.75
C SER A 133 -0.27 -5.85 -10.89
N GLN A 134 -0.87 -5.53 -9.74
CA GLN A 134 -0.25 -4.63 -8.76
C GLN A 134 1.09 -5.18 -8.25
N ASP A 135 1.17 -6.48 -7.93
CA ASP A 135 2.42 -7.11 -7.52
C ASP A 135 3.55 -6.98 -8.58
N PHE A 136 3.23 -7.04 -9.88
CA PHE A 136 4.20 -6.78 -10.96
C PHE A 136 4.64 -5.31 -11.01
N VAL A 137 3.69 -4.38 -10.92
CA VAL A 137 4.00 -2.94 -10.86
C VAL A 137 4.88 -2.62 -9.67
N HIS A 138 4.61 -3.23 -8.51
CA HIS A 138 5.41 -3.08 -7.30
C HIS A 138 6.85 -3.56 -7.51
N ASP A 139 7.05 -4.74 -8.10
CA ASP A 139 8.39 -5.26 -8.37
C ASP A 139 9.17 -4.36 -9.34
N GLU A 140 8.49 -3.81 -10.35
CA GLU A 140 9.08 -2.84 -11.29
C GLU A 140 9.49 -1.56 -10.58
N LEU A 141 8.61 -0.97 -9.77
CA LEU A 141 8.89 0.24 -9.00
C LEU A 141 10.06 0.05 -8.03
N TYR A 142 10.11 -1.06 -7.31
CA TYR A 142 11.20 -1.39 -6.41
C TYR A 142 12.52 -1.54 -7.17
N THR A 143 12.51 -2.30 -8.28
CA THR A 143 13.72 -2.52 -9.09
C THR A 143 14.21 -1.22 -9.71
N SER A 144 13.31 -0.39 -10.23
CA SER A 144 13.63 0.91 -10.80
C SER A 144 14.23 1.84 -9.75
N THR A 145 13.59 1.93 -8.57
CA THR A 145 14.05 2.78 -7.46
C THR A 145 15.42 2.38 -6.95
N ARG A 146 15.69 1.08 -6.80
CA ARG A 146 17.02 0.58 -6.44
C ARG A 146 18.13 0.96 -7.43
N ARG A 147 17.81 1.28 -8.69
CA ARG A 147 18.82 1.66 -9.70
C ARG A 147 19.27 3.10 -9.56
N TRP A 148 18.38 4.00 -9.14
CA TRP A 148 18.69 5.44 -9.09
C TRP A 148 18.89 5.98 -7.69
N LEU A 149 18.35 5.33 -6.65
CA LEU A 149 18.52 5.77 -5.27
C LEU A 149 19.95 5.48 -4.81
N GLN A 150 20.64 6.52 -4.31
CA GLN A 150 22.05 6.41 -3.93
C GLN A 150 22.27 5.81 -2.53
N VAL A 151 21.20 5.64 -1.75
CA VAL A 151 21.24 5.01 -0.43
C VAL A 151 20.61 3.60 -0.47
N PRO A 152 20.96 2.70 0.47
CA PRO A 152 20.34 1.39 0.58
C PRO A 152 18.80 1.47 0.64
N LEU A 153 18.12 0.59 -0.10
CA LEU A 153 16.66 0.48 -0.11
C LEU A 153 16.23 -0.95 0.23
N ASP A 154 15.86 -1.23 1.46
CA ASP A 154 15.43 -2.56 1.87
C ASP A 154 13.92 -2.72 1.87
N HIS A 155 13.45 -3.92 1.53
CA HIS A 155 12.04 -4.30 1.62
C HIS A 155 11.90 -5.47 2.59
N VAL A 156 11.12 -5.28 3.65
CA VAL A 156 10.77 -6.30 4.64
C VAL A 156 9.28 -6.57 4.55
N MET A 157 8.91 -7.84 4.38
CA MET A 157 7.51 -8.25 4.25
C MET A 157 7.11 -9.09 5.47
N VAL A 158 6.03 -8.69 6.11
CA VAL A 158 5.34 -9.44 7.16
C VAL A 158 3.99 -9.85 6.59
N GLN A 159 3.66 -11.13 6.67
CA GLN A 159 2.47 -11.67 6.02
C GLN A 159 1.76 -12.68 6.91
N MET A 160 0.43 -12.69 6.88
CA MET A 160 -0.32 -13.72 7.58
C MET A 160 -0.26 -15.05 6.82
N GLU A 161 0.08 -16.12 7.52
CA GLU A 161 -0.06 -17.47 6.98
C GLU A 161 -1.51 -17.91 7.03
N GLN A 162 -1.99 -18.46 5.92
CA GLN A 162 -3.34 -19.04 5.84
C GLN A 162 -3.22 -20.54 5.59
N PRO A 163 -3.63 -21.38 6.54
CA PRO A 163 -3.71 -22.81 6.29
C PRO A 163 -4.86 -23.09 5.30
N GLY A 164 -4.52 -23.49 4.07
CA GLY A 164 -5.47 -23.92 3.04
C GLY A 164 -6.22 -22.79 2.32
N GLU A 165 -7.45 -23.05 1.86
CA GLU A 165 -8.35 -22.10 1.17
C GLU A 165 -9.12 -21.17 2.14
N ALA A 166 -8.65 -21.02 3.38
CA ALA A 166 -9.33 -20.19 4.37
C ALA A 166 -9.20 -18.71 4.01
N ASN A 167 -10.13 -18.20 3.19
CA ASN A 167 -10.21 -16.79 2.83
C ASN A 167 -10.28 -15.93 4.09
N VAL A 168 -9.51 -14.82 4.11
CA VAL A 168 -9.76 -13.71 5.04
C VAL A 168 -11.21 -13.29 4.89
N SER A 169 -11.93 -13.27 6.01
CA SER A 169 -13.30 -12.77 6.02
C SER A 169 -13.32 -11.30 5.64
N MET A 170 -14.14 -10.95 4.64
CA MET A 170 -14.42 -9.56 4.27
C MET A 170 -15.48 -8.94 5.20
N SER A 171 -15.40 -9.25 6.48
CA SER A 171 -16.34 -8.80 7.52
C SER A 171 -15.73 -7.66 8.34
N TRP A 172 -16.56 -6.71 8.73
CA TRP A 172 -16.21 -5.66 9.69
C TRP A 172 -15.97 -6.18 11.11
N HIS A 173 -16.35 -7.43 11.36
CA HIS A 173 -16.20 -8.10 12.65
C HIS A 173 -15.30 -9.31 12.51
N LEU A 174 -14.21 -9.31 13.27
CA LEU A 174 -13.32 -10.45 13.43
C LEU A 174 -13.88 -11.39 14.50
N THR A 175 -14.04 -12.66 14.12
CA THR A 175 -14.33 -13.75 15.05
C THR A 175 -13.17 -13.97 16.02
N ALA A 176 -13.43 -14.63 17.15
CA ALA A 176 -12.37 -14.98 18.10
C ALA A 176 -11.26 -15.84 17.47
N LEU A 177 -11.63 -16.71 16.52
CA LEU A 177 -10.67 -17.53 15.79
C LEU A 177 -9.77 -16.69 14.87
N GLU A 178 -10.32 -15.70 14.18
CA GLU A 178 -9.53 -14.83 13.31
C GLU A 178 -8.57 -13.94 14.09
N LYS A 179 -9.01 -13.37 15.23
CA LYS A 179 -8.13 -12.61 16.12
C LYS A 179 -6.95 -13.45 16.59
N LYS A 180 -7.24 -14.67 17.08
CA LYS A 180 -6.21 -15.61 17.51
C LYS A 180 -5.22 -15.93 16.38
N ARG A 181 -5.71 -16.14 15.14
CA ARG A 181 -4.84 -16.38 13.98
C ARG A 181 -3.95 -15.17 13.64
N ILE A 182 -4.47 -13.95 13.75
CA ILE A 182 -3.67 -12.73 13.55
C ILE A 182 -2.54 -12.69 14.58
N GLU A 183 -2.85 -12.89 15.86
CA GLU A 183 -1.87 -12.90 16.94
C GLU A 183 -0.80 -13.98 16.73
N GLU A 184 -1.21 -15.21 16.39
CA GLU A 184 -0.29 -16.32 16.11
C GLU A 184 0.58 -16.06 14.87
N SER A 185 0.04 -15.38 13.85
CA SER A 185 0.77 -15.12 12.61
C SER A 185 2.01 -14.25 12.82
N VAL A 186 2.00 -13.35 13.81
CA VAL A 186 3.16 -12.51 14.15
C VAL A 186 4.37 -13.37 14.53
N PHE A 187 4.13 -14.53 15.15
CA PHE A 187 5.15 -15.46 15.62
C PHE A 187 5.45 -16.59 14.63
N SER A 188 4.95 -16.50 13.38
CA SER A 188 5.36 -17.44 12.33
C SER A 188 6.87 -17.37 12.12
N LYS A 189 7.46 -18.46 11.64
CA LYS A 189 8.92 -18.53 11.40
C LYS A 189 9.35 -17.44 10.41
N GLU A 190 8.58 -17.28 9.34
CA GLU A 190 8.81 -16.29 8.30
C GLU A 190 8.71 -14.86 8.84
N ASN A 191 7.69 -14.54 9.64
CA ASN A 191 7.54 -13.19 10.21
C ASN A 191 8.60 -12.91 11.28
N SER A 192 8.99 -13.92 12.07
CA SER A 192 10.07 -13.79 13.04
C SER A 192 11.38 -13.42 12.34
N ILE A 193 11.73 -14.11 11.25
CA ILE A 193 12.91 -13.79 10.42
C ILE A 193 12.79 -12.38 9.82
N ALA A 194 11.62 -11.99 9.34
CA ALA A 194 11.39 -10.66 8.77
C ALA A 194 11.56 -9.55 9.82
N ILE A 195 11.03 -9.74 11.02
CA ILE A 195 11.13 -8.82 12.15
C ILE A 195 12.58 -8.73 12.65
N GLU A 196 13.28 -9.87 12.79
CA GLU A 196 14.71 -9.87 13.14
C GLU A 196 15.54 -9.09 12.12
N ARG A 197 15.27 -9.27 10.83
CA ARG A 197 15.91 -8.49 9.78
C ARG A 197 15.59 -7.00 9.89
N LEU A 198 14.33 -6.64 10.16
CA LEU A 198 13.93 -5.25 10.37
C LEU A 198 14.71 -4.62 11.53
N VAL A 199 14.76 -5.29 12.67
CA VAL A 199 15.51 -4.84 13.86
C VAL A 199 17.00 -4.65 13.52
N LYS A 200 17.59 -5.59 12.77
CA LYS A 200 18.98 -5.47 12.32
C LYS A 200 19.20 -4.23 11.44
N LEU A 201 18.33 -3.99 10.45
CA LEU A 201 18.44 -2.83 9.54
C LEU A 201 18.30 -1.49 10.29
N LEU A 202 17.42 -1.43 11.28
CA LEU A 202 17.25 -0.25 12.13
C LEU A 202 18.47 -0.01 13.01
N ASN A 203 19.02 -1.05 13.64
CA ASN A 203 20.19 -0.94 14.53
C ASN A 203 21.53 -0.75 13.80
N GLU A 204 21.66 -1.20 12.56
CA GLU A 204 22.87 -0.97 11.74
C GLU A 204 23.00 0.50 11.32
N SER A 205 21.87 1.22 11.23
CA SER A 205 21.85 2.65 10.94
C SER A 205 22.47 3.47 12.07
N ASP A 206 22.27 3.08 13.33
CA ASP A 206 22.81 3.77 14.51
C ASP A 206 24.34 3.69 14.62
N LYS A 207 24.98 2.68 14.01
CA LYS A 207 26.43 2.50 14.06
C LYS A 207 27.21 3.36 13.06
N VAL A 208 26.56 3.84 12.00
CA VAL A 208 27.21 4.69 10.99
C VAL A 208 27.47 6.08 11.54
N GLU A 209 26.56 6.64 12.34
CA GLU A 209 26.72 7.96 12.98
C GLU A 209 27.90 7.99 13.98
N ASP A 210 28.09 6.90 14.72
CA ASP A 210 29.09 6.79 15.81
C ASP A 210 30.54 6.71 15.29
N ILE A 211 30.73 6.32 14.03
CA ILE A 211 32.06 6.27 13.38
C ILE A 211 32.42 7.65 12.82
N THR A 212 31.46 8.36 12.22
CA THR A 212 31.67 9.72 11.68
C THR A 212 31.99 10.76 12.76
N GLN A 213 31.49 10.61 13.99
CA GLN A 213 31.81 11.52 15.09
C GLN A 213 33.19 11.27 15.74
N LYS A 214 33.83 10.12 15.48
CA LYS A 214 35.15 9.76 16.05
C LYS A 214 36.35 10.16 15.18
N THR A 215 36.12 10.61 13.95
CA THR A 215 37.17 11.00 13.00
C THR A 215 37.47 12.51 12.95
N ASP A 216 36.71 13.32 13.68
CA ASP A 216 36.89 14.78 13.74
C ASP A 216 37.54 15.27 15.06
N GLY A 217 38.35 14.42 15.70
CA GLY A 217 39.10 14.71 16.94
C GLY A 217 40.60 14.70 16.77
#